data_AF-A0A1A9GJ16-F1
#
_entry.id   AF-A0A1A9GJ16-F1
#
_cell.length_a   1.000
_cell.length_b   1.000
_cell.length_c   1.000
_cell.angle_alpha   90.00
_cell.angle_beta   90.00
_cell.angle_gamma   90.00
#
_symmetry.space_group_name_H-M   'P 1'
#
loop_
_entity.id
_entity.type
_entity.pdbx_description
1 polymer ?
#
loop_
_entity_poly.entity_id
_entity_poly.type
_entity_poly.pdbx_seq_one_letter_code
_entity_poly.pdbx_strand_id
1 'polypeptide(L)' 'MHAHDYRQRVQRRRLIAIAVYLVTSVLALLLIAGHGPWAGRVLFRVSESHGFNTGDVPVILLWAAAMACCAALWRDTR' A
#
# COMPACT_ATOMS: atom_id res chain seq x y z
N MET A 1 -33.62 -7.53 6.91
CA MET A 1 -32.16 -7.67 6.81
C MET A 1 -31.60 -7.66 8.22
N HIS A 2 -31.11 -8.79 8.72
CA HIS A 2 -30.87 -8.99 10.15
C HIS A 2 -29.55 -8.34 10.59
N ALA A 3 -29.50 -7.80 11.81
CA ALA A 3 -28.34 -7.09 12.36
C ALA A 3 -27.03 -7.92 12.35
N HIS A 4 -27.13 -9.24 12.29
CA HIS A 4 -25.98 -10.14 12.12
C HIS A 4 -25.32 -10.01 10.75
N ASP A 5 -26.10 -9.94 9.67
CA ASP A 5 -25.58 -9.84 8.29
C ASP A 5 -24.88 -8.49 8.05
N TYR A 6 -25.36 -7.43 8.72
CA TYR A 6 -24.71 -6.11 8.66
C TYR A 6 -23.33 -6.15 9.32
N ARG A 7 -23.23 -6.70 10.54
CA ARG A 7 -21.96 -6.83 11.26
C ARG A 7 -20.94 -7.68 10.51
N GLN A 8 -21.35 -8.80 9.94
CA GLN A 8 -20.48 -9.64 9.12
C GLN A 8 -19.93 -8.91 7.89
N ARG A 9 -20.75 -8.13 7.19
CA ARG A 9 -20.31 -7.32 6.05
C ARG A 9 -19.27 -6.26 6.46
N VAL A 10 -19.52 -5.57 7.56
CA VAL A 10 -18.57 -4.57 8.10
C VAL A 10 -17.24 -5.22 8.49
N GLN A 11 -17.28 -6.34 9.22
CA GLN A 11 -16.06 -7.07 9.61
C GLN A 11 -15.27 -7.55 8.38
N ARG A 12 -15.94 -8.13 7.39
CA ARG A 12 -15.29 -8.59 6.15
C ARG A 12 -14.63 -7.44 5.39
N ARG A 13 -15.28 -6.27 5.28
CA ARG A 13 -14.69 -5.08 4.64
C ARG A 13 -13.45 -4.59 5.37
N ARG A 14 -13.48 -4.56 6.71
CA ARG A 14 -12.32 -4.18 7.54
C ARG A 14 -11.15 -5.16 7.37
N LEU A 15 -11.41 -6.47 7.34
CA LEU A 15 -10.39 -7.48 7.08
C LEU A 15 -9.75 -7.29 5.70
N ILE A 16 -10.57 -7.01 4.66
CA ILE A 16 -10.05 -6.73 3.31
C ILE A 16 -9.19 -5.47 3.31
N ALA A 17 -9.64 -4.38 3.95
CA ALA A 17 -8.86 -3.14 4.05
C ALA A 17 -7.50 -3.37 4.72
N ILE A 18 -7.46 -4.13 5.82
CA ILE A 18 -6.22 -4.48 6.54
C ILE A 18 -5.32 -5.35 5.66
N ALA A 19 -5.87 -6.36 4.97
CA ALA A 19 -5.11 -7.24 4.10
C ALA A 19 -4.47 -6.45 2.95
N VAL A 20 -5.24 -5.59 2.27
CA VAL A 20 -4.73 -4.74 1.18
C VAL A 20 -3.67 -3.78 1.70
N TYR A 21 -3.89 -3.15 2.86
CA TYR A 21 -2.91 -2.29 3.52
C TYR A 21 -1.57 -3.00 3.72
N LEU A 22 -1.59 -4.20 4.32
CA LEU A 22 -0.37 -4.95 4.63
C LEU A 22 0.34 -5.41 3.36
N VAL A 23 -0.38 -6.04 2.43
CA VAL A 23 0.20 -6.57 1.19
C VAL A 23 0.83 -5.47 0.36
N THR A 24 0.11 -4.36 0.15
CA THR A 24 0.63 -3.24 -0.66
C THR A 24 1.81 -2.54 0.00
N SER A 25 1.84 -2.44 1.34
CA SER A 25 2.98 -1.89 2.07
C SER A 25 4.22 -2.76 1.96
N VAL A 26 4.07 -4.09 2.11
CA VAL A 26 5.19 -5.03 1.92
C VAL A 26 5.71 -4.98 0.49
N LEU A 27 4.82 -4.99 -0.52
CA LEU A 27 5.22 -4.90 -1.91
C LEU A 27 5.94 -3.58 -2.22
N ALA A 28 5.44 -2.45 -1.71
CA ALA A 28 6.08 -1.15 -1.89
C ALA A 28 7.51 -1.16 -1.32
N LEU A 29 7.69 -1.68 -0.10
CA LEU A 29 9.01 -1.80 0.52
C LEU A 29 9.94 -2.72 -0.27
N LEU A 30 9.46 -3.88 -0.74
CA LEU A 30 10.26 -4.80 -1.54
C LEU A 30 10.68 -4.20 -2.87
N LEU A 31 9.81 -3.43 -3.51
CA LEU A 31 10.11 -2.76 -4.77
C LEU A 31 11.11 -1.61 -4.60
N ILE A 32 10.99 -0.84 -3.52
CA ILE A 32 11.92 0.26 -3.20
C ILE A 32 13.29 -0.29 -2.76
N ALA A 33 13.31 -1.37 -1.97
CA ALA A 33 14.54 -2.00 -1.51
C ALA A 33 15.23 -2.81 -2.63
N GLY A 34 14.48 -3.29 -3.62
CA GLY A 34 14.98 -4.10 -4.71
C GLY A 34 15.70 -3.27 -5.77
N HIS A 35 16.96 -3.59 -6.06
CA HIS A 35 17.65 -3.05 -7.23
C HIS A 35 17.20 -3.78 -8.50
N GLY A 36 16.20 -3.24 -9.19
CA GLY A 36 15.74 -3.74 -10.48
C GLY A 36 16.35 -2.97 -11.67
N PRO A 37 16.41 -3.57 -12.88
CA PRO A 37 16.86 -2.88 -14.10
C PRO A 37 16.02 -1.64 -14.45
N TRP A 38 14.83 -1.54 -13.86
CA TRP A 38 13.86 -0.45 -14.04
C TRP A 38 13.91 0.59 -12.91
N ALA A 39 14.83 0.46 -11.95
CA ALA A 39 14.90 1.39 -10.83
C ALA A 39 15.22 2.82 -11.30
N GLY A 40 15.94 2.95 -12.42
CA GLY A 40 16.27 4.24 -13.04
C GLY A 40 17.34 5.01 -12.26
N ARG A 41 17.31 6.35 -12.36
CA ARG A 41 18.34 7.21 -11.77
C ARG A 41 18.10 7.37 -10.27
N VAL A 42 19.17 7.33 -9.47
CA VAL A 42 19.13 7.69 -8.05
C VAL A 42 18.78 9.17 -7.91
N LEU A 43 17.70 9.48 -7.21
CA LEU A 43 17.27 10.83 -6.87
C LEU A 43 17.91 11.30 -5.57
N PHE A 44 17.95 10.44 -4.54
CA PHE A 44 18.64 10.70 -3.30
C PHE A 44 19.28 9.43 -2.74
N ARG A 45 20.48 9.53 -2.17
CA ARG A 45 21.15 8.41 -1.51
C ARG A 45 20.72 8.33 -0.06
N VAL A 46 20.35 7.14 0.39
CA VAL A 46 20.03 6.83 1.79
C VAL A 46 21.25 6.21 2.47
N SER A 47 22.05 5.44 1.74
CA SER A 47 23.34 4.89 2.16
C SER A 47 24.32 4.80 0.98
N GLU A 48 25.51 4.25 1.20
CA GLU A 48 26.49 4.02 0.11
C GLU A 48 25.96 3.06 -0.95
N SER A 49 25.17 2.05 -0.56
CA SER A 49 24.63 1.02 -1.43
C SER A 49 23.16 1.21 -1.79
N HIS A 50 22.40 2.02 -1.04
CA HIS A 50 20.97 2.22 -1.25
C HIS A 50 20.64 3.69 -1.52
N GLY A 51 19.79 3.90 -2.51
CA GLY A 51 19.22 5.19 -2.84
C GLY A 51 17.77 5.04 -3.24
N PHE A 52 17.04 6.13 -3.10
CA PHE A 52 15.72 6.25 -3.69
C PHE A 52 15.85 6.69 -5.13
N ASN A 53 15.17 5.97 -6.00
CA ASN A 53 15.34 6.06 -7.43
C ASN A 53 14.07 6.59 -8.10
N THR A 54 14.19 7.04 -9.35
CA THR A 54 13.04 7.50 -10.14
C THR A 54 11.94 6.44 -10.27
N GLY A 55 12.31 5.16 -10.29
CA GLY A 55 11.38 4.02 -10.32
C GLY A 55 10.55 3.85 -9.04
N ASP A 56 10.99 4.43 -7.92
CA ASP A 56 10.29 4.34 -6.63
C ASP A 56 9.14 5.35 -6.53
N VAL A 57 9.17 6.42 -7.34
CA VAL A 57 8.12 7.43 -7.39
C VAL A 57 6.76 6.82 -7.75
N PRO A 58 6.58 6.08 -8.86
CA PRO A 58 5.30 5.45 -9.16
C PRO A 58 4.89 4.40 -8.12
N VAL A 59 5.85 3.71 -7.49
CA VAL A 59 5.58 2.73 -6.40
C VAL A 59 4.94 3.44 -5.21
N ILE A 60 5.51 4.57 -4.76
CA ILE A 60 4.95 5.37 -3.67
C ILE A 60 3.57 5.93 -4.03
N LEU A 61 3.39 6.43 -5.26
CA LEU A 61 2.11 6.99 -5.69
C LEU A 61 1.00 5.92 -5.68
N LEU A 62 1.29 4.71 -6.19
CA LEU A 62 0.35 3.60 -6.18
C LEU A 62 0.07 3.10 -4.76
N TRP A 63 1.09 3.04 -3.90
CA TRP A 63 0.90 2.71 -2.48
C TRP A 63 0.01 3.73 -1.78
N ALA A 64 0.25 5.03 -1.97
CA ALA A 64 -0.57 6.09 -1.40
C ALA A 64 -2.02 6.03 -1.89
N ALA A 65 -2.24 5.72 -3.17
CA ALA A 65 -3.58 5.48 -3.71
C ALA A 65 -4.25 4.27 -3.04
N ALA A 66 -3.53 3.17 -2.81
CA ALA A 66 -4.04 2.02 -2.08
C ALA A 66 -4.39 2.36 -0.63
N MET A 67 -3.59 3.19 0.05
CA MET A 67 -3.90 3.70 1.40
C MET A 67 -5.18 4.52 1.41
N ALA A 68 -5.37 5.40 0.43
CA ALA A 68 -6.59 6.21 0.29
C ALA A 68 -7.83 5.31 0.09
N CYS A 69 -7.74 4.28 -0.74
CA CYS A 69 -8.79 3.28 -0.92
C CYS A 69 -9.10 2.51 0.38
N CYS A 70 -8.07 2.10 1.13
CA CYS A 70 -8.25 1.44 2.43
C CYS A 70 -8.95 2.37 3.44
N ALA A 71 -8.56 3.65 3.48
CA ALA A 71 -9.18 4.64 4.35
C ALA A 71 -10.64 4.92 3.96
N ALA A 72 -10.95 4.99 2.67
CA ALA A 72 -12.32 5.13 2.17
C ALA A 72 -13.17 3.92 2.56
N LEU A 73 -12.66 2.70 2.33
CA LEU A 73 -13.34 1.45 2.68
C LEU A 73 -13.57 1.32 4.20
N TRP A 74 -12.64 1.82 5.02
CA TRP A 74 -12.78 1.85 6.46
C TRP A 74 -13.84 2.88 6.92
N ARG A 75 -13.87 4.06 6.30
CA ARG A 75 -14.82 5.14 6.62
C ARG A 75 -16.25 4.78 6.24
N ASP A 76 -16.45 4.08 5.13
CA ASP A 76 -17.76 3.56 4.69
C ASP A 76 -18.35 2.49 5.64
N THR A 77 -17.63 2.12 6.70
CA THR A 77 -18.11 1.20 7.75
C THR A 77 -18.32 1.86 9.11
N ARG A 78 -18.26 3.19 9.19
CA ARG A 78 -18.68 3.98 10.36
C ARG A 78 -20.11 4.46 10.14
#